data_AF-C3Z4N0-F1
#
_entry.id   AF-C3Z4N0-F1
#
_cell.length_a   1.000
_cell.length_b   1.000
_cell.length_c   1.000
_cell.angle_alpha   90.00
_cell.angle_beta   90.00
_cell.angle_gamma   90.00
#
_symmetry.space_group_name_H-M   'P 1'
#
loop_
_entity.id
_entity.type
_entity.pdbx_description
1 polymer ?
#
loop_
_entity_poly.entity_id
_entity_poly.type
_entity_poly.pdbx_seq_one_letter_code
_entity_poly.pdbx_strand_id
1 'polypeptide(L)'
;MSSAQVPVYDVAIIGGGTVGCAIVHELTGRGLKSVLCEQNSQLVQEASAGNSGIVHTGFDATPSTIEHQCLEDARILNKAIYNKYSLPFEERGALLVAWNQEQLRWERWQFRESRLWTHGSHLSRWLTRPGGMVQRIHPRKGQFAVFDQSAASLLQSIILPVPSERTKGVLVFPSVYGNIVVGPTAEDQTARENPQVHQKVIDELIAFAHFVLPELAEYPVVATYAGLRPATQMKDYHFILDKNR
;
A
#
# COMPACT_ATOMS: atom_id res chain seq x y z
N MET A 1 5.52 49.88 6.96
CA MET A 1 5.12 48.49 6.61
C MET A 1 5.41 47.63 7.83
N SER A 2 4.37 47.12 8.49
CA SER A 2 4.53 46.21 9.64
C SER A 2 5.17 44.92 9.13
N SER A 3 6.33 44.54 9.69
CA SER A 3 6.93 43.24 9.43
C SER A 3 6.00 42.18 9.98
N ALA A 4 5.31 41.43 9.10
CA ALA A 4 4.54 40.28 9.53
C ALA A 4 5.48 39.31 10.28
N GLN A 5 5.16 39.03 11.55
CA GLN A 5 5.95 38.14 12.39
C GLN A 5 5.89 36.72 11.79
N VAL A 6 7.04 36.14 11.46
CA VAL A 6 7.10 34.80 10.88
C VAL A 6 6.53 33.81 11.90
N PRO A 7 5.49 33.03 11.55
CA PRO A 7 4.93 32.06 12.49
C PRO A 7 5.96 31.00 12.83
N VAL A 8 6.24 30.85 14.14
CA VAL A 8 7.06 29.75 14.67
C VAL A 8 6.23 28.47 14.71
N TYR A 9 6.79 27.35 14.28
CA TYR A 9 6.19 26.01 14.29
C TYR A 9 7.04 25.07 15.13
N ASP A 10 6.41 24.07 15.76
CA ASP A 10 7.09 23.04 16.55
C ASP A 10 7.68 21.94 15.66
N VAL A 11 6.99 21.60 14.57
CA VAL A 11 7.37 20.51 13.66
C VAL A 11 7.11 20.90 12.20
N ALA A 12 8.10 20.65 11.34
CA ALA A 12 7.94 20.69 9.89
C ALA A 12 7.92 19.28 9.31
N ILE A 13 6.94 18.99 8.46
CA ILE A 13 6.78 17.73 7.75
C ILE A 13 6.98 17.99 6.26
N ILE A 14 7.88 17.24 5.62
CA ILE A 14 8.18 17.37 4.18
C ILE A 14 7.59 16.18 3.44
N GLY A 15 6.70 16.45 2.48
CA GLY A 15 5.95 15.47 1.70
C GLY A 15 4.54 15.25 2.23
N GLY A 16 3.54 15.62 1.44
CA GLY A 16 2.11 15.46 1.64
C GLY A 16 1.52 14.19 1.03
N GLY A 17 2.31 13.11 0.99
CA GLY A 17 1.77 11.76 0.79
C GLY A 17 1.03 11.24 2.03
N THR A 18 0.47 10.04 1.95
CA THR A 18 -0.33 9.43 3.05
C THR A 18 0.43 9.41 4.38
N VAL A 19 1.74 9.16 4.36
CA VAL A 19 2.60 9.15 5.55
C VAL A 19 2.69 10.54 6.17
N GLY A 20 3.02 11.57 5.39
CA GLY A 20 3.13 12.94 5.91
C GLY A 20 1.80 13.50 6.38
N CYS A 21 0.71 13.19 5.65
CA CYS A 21 -0.66 13.52 6.07
C CYS A 21 -1.04 12.85 7.40
N ALA A 22 -0.67 11.58 7.61
CA ALA A 22 -0.91 10.89 8.88
C ALA A 22 -0.10 11.50 10.02
N ILE A 23 1.18 11.86 9.77
CA ILE A 23 2.04 12.49 10.77
C ILE A 23 1.47 13.86 11.18
N VAL A 24 1.12 14.73 10.24
CA VAL A 24 0.58 16.05 10.59
C VAL A 24 -0.77 15.94 11.30
N HIS A 25 -1.63 14.99 10.90
CA HIS A 25 -2.90 14.71 11.57
C HIS A 25 -2.70 14.29 13.03
N GLU A 26 -1.77 13.38 13.28
CA GLU A 26 -1.46 12.89 14.64
C GLU A 26 -0.84 14.00 15.52
N LEU A 27 0.13 14.75 15.00
CA LEU A 27 0.84 15.78 15.77
C LEU A 27 -0.06 16.97 16.11
N THR A 28 -0.90 17.40 15.16
CA THR A 28 -1.88 18.47 15.41
C THR A 28 -2.95 18.04 16.40
N GLY A 29 -3.38 16.78 16.36
CA GLY A 29 -4.29 16.19 17.36
C GLY A 29 -3.72 16.19 18.78
N ARG A 30 -2.39 16.23 18.92
CA ARG A 30 -1.67 16.36 20.21
C ARG A 30 -1.39 17.81 20.61
N GLY A 31 -1.86 18.79 19.84
CA GLY A 31 -1.72 20.22 20.13
C GLY A 31 -0.41 20.86 19.62
N LEU A 32 0.39 20.14 18.83
CA LEU A 32 1.61 20.71 18.25
C LEU A 32 1.27 21.60 17.05
N LYS A 33 1.94 22.75 16.96
CA LYS A 33 1.85 23.65 15.83
C LYS A 33 2.74 23.15 14.70
N SER A 34 2.15 22.37 13.79
CA SER A 34 2.86 21.73 12.68
C SER A 34 2.67 22.46 11.34
N VAL A 35 3.66 22.35 10.46
CA VAL A 35 3.58 22.77 9.05
C VAL A 35 3.88 21.60 8.13
N LEU A 36 3.07 21.41 7.09
CA LEU A 36 3.28 20.41 6.03
C LEU A 36 3.69 21.12 4.74
N CYS A 37 4.80 20.71 4.16
CA CYS A 37 5.29 21.21 2.88
C CYS A 37 5.20 20.10 1.82
N GLU A 38 4.35 20.27 0.82
CA GLU A 38 4.24 19.40 -0.35
C GLU A 38 4.77 20.13 -1.58
N GLN A 39 5.56 19.42 -2.40
CA GLN A 39 6.14 19.98 -3.62
C GLN A 39 5.11 20.05 -4.77
N ASN A 40 4.19 19.09 -4.80
CA ASN A 40 3.15 18.95 -5.79
C ASN A 40 1.98 19.89 -5.51
N SER A 41 1.19 20.15 -6.55
CA SER A 41 -0.01 21.00 -6.44
C SER A 41 -1.14 20.38 -5.60
N GLN A 42 -1.09 19.05 -5.40
CA GLN A 42 -2.09 18.30 -4.66
C GLN A 42 -1.41 17.34 -3.68
N LEU A 43 -2.06 17.12 -2.55
CA LEU A 43 -1.68 16.06 -1.63
C LEU A 43 -1.86 14.70 -2.31
N VAL A 44 -1.14 13.69 -1.81
CA VAL A 44 -1.26 12.28 -2.20
C VAL A 44 -1.03 11.94 -3.70
N GLN A 45 -0.47 12.86 -4.50
CA GLN A 45 -0.39 12.72 -5.97
C GLN A 45 0.59 11.62 -6.48
N GLU A 46 1.62 11.26 -5.73
CA GLU A 46 2.66 10.32 -6.18
C GLU A 46 2.33 8.86 -5.82
N ALA A 47 3.21 8.16 -5.09
CA ALA A 47 3.04 6.75 -4.69
C ALA A 47 1.68 6.48 -4.00
N SER A 48 1.17 7.49 -3.28
CA SER A 48 -0.10 7.44 -2.57
C SER A 48 -1.33 7.38 -3.49
N ALA A 49 -1.28 7.89 -4.73
CA ALA A 49 -2.38 7.77 -5.68
C ALA A 49 -2.30 6.48 -6.50
N GLY A 50 -1.09 5.97 -6.75
CA GLY A 50 -0.84 4.81 -7.62
C GLY A 50 -0.84 3.45 -6.92
N ASN A 51 -1.60 3.27 -5.84
CA ASN A 51 -1.67 2.01 -5.09
C ASN A 51 -2.92 1.17 -5.46
N SER A 52 -3.08 -0.01 -4.85
CA SER A 52 -4.21 -0.92 -5.14
C SER A 52 -5.53 -0.55 -4.45
N GLY A 53 -5.51 0.37 -3.48
CA GLY A 53 -6.66 0.67 -2.63
C GLY A 53 -6.99 -0.44 -1.62
N ILE A 54 -6.15 -1.47 -1.49
CA ILE A 54 -6.38 -2.62 -0.61
C ILE A 54 -5.71 -2.39 0.75
N VAL A 55 -6.47 -2.59 1.82
CA VAL A 55 -5.97 -2.63 3.19
C VAL A 55 -5.64 -4.07 3.55
N HIS A 56 -4.37 -4.33 3.83
CA HIS A 56 -3.87 -5.70 4.00
C HIS A 56 -4.11 -6.24 5.43
N THR A 57 -4.33 -7.55 5.56
CA THR A 57 -4.49 -8.22 6.87
C THR A 57 -3.17 -8.58 7.55
N GLY A 58 -2.03 -8.36 6.89
CA GLY A 58 -0.71 -8.75 7.39
C GLY A 58 -0.33 -10.22 7.17
N PHE A 59 -1.17 -11.03 6.51
CA PHE A 59 -0.95 -12.49 6.40
C PHE A 59 0.38 -12.91 5.74
N ASP A 60 0.99 -12.03 4.95
CA ASP A 60 2.27 -12.26 4.26
C ASP A 60 3.40 -11.35 4.74
N ALA A 61 3.15 -10.54 5.77
CA ALA A 61 4.20 -9.80 6.45
C ALA A 61 4.97 -10.75 7.37
N THR A 62 6.29 -10.57 7.45
CA THR A 62 7.13 -11.38 8.32
C THR A 62 6.71 -11.14 9.78
N PRO A 63 6.30 -12.16 10.54
CA PRO A 63 5.92 -11.97 11.94
C PRO A 63 7.01 -11.28 12.76
N SER A 64 6.63 -10.55 13.80
CA SER A 64 7.52 -9.78 14.70
C SER A 64 8.27 -8.58 14.10
N THR A 65 8.06 -8.27 12.81
CA THR A 65 8.55 -7.02 12.20
C THR A 65 7.70 -5.82 12.59
N ILE A 66 8.25 -4.61 12.42
CA ILE A 66 7.50 -3.36 12.61
C ILE A 66 6.37 -3.29 11.60
N GLU A 67 6.62 -3.67 10.34
CA GLU A 67 5.59 -3.78 9.30
C GLU A 67 4.40 -4.63 9.74
N HIS A 68 4.66 -5.85 10.23
CA HIS A 68 3.60 -6.75 10.69
C HIS A 68 2.80 -6.16 11.85
N GLN A 69 3.47 -5.54 12.84
CA GLN A 69 2.78 -4.88 13.95
C GLN A 69 1.90 -3.72 13.47
N CYS A 70 2.42 -2.86 12.58
CA CYS A 70 1.66 -1.76 12.02
C CYS A 70 0.42 -2.23 11.23
N LEU A 71 0.51 -3.35 10.50
CA LEU A 71 -0.63 -3.92 9.78
C LEU A 71 -1.72 -4.43 10.74
N GLU A 72 -1.34 -5.09 11.83
CA GLU A 72 -2.29 -5.52 12.87
C GLU A 72 -2.97 -4.33 13.57
N ASP A 73 -2.19 -3.32 13.94
CA ASP A 73 -2.72 -2.11 14.58
C ASP A 73 -3.65 -1.35 13.61
N ALA A 74 -3.24 -1.20 12.34
CA ALA A 74 -4.01 -0.53 11.30
C ALA A 74 -5.37 -1.20 11.05
N ARG A 75 -5.46 -2.54 11.15
CA ARG A 75 -6.72 -3.27 11.01
C ARG A 75 -7.79 -2.83 12.03
N ILE A 76 -7.36 -2.40 13.21
CA ILE A 76 -8.24 -1.92 14.28
C ILE A 76 -8.46 -0.42 14.14
N LEU A 77 -7.37 0.35 14.03
CA LEU A 77 -7.39 1.81 14.03
C LEU A 77 -8.10 2.38 12.81
N ASN A 78 -7.88 1.79 11.63
CA ASN A 78 -8.41 2.32 10.39
C ASN A 78 -9.94 2.22 10.30
N LYS A 79 -10.57 1.19 10.89
CA LYS A 79 -12.04 1.06 10.87
C LYS A 79 -12.72 2.25 11.53
N ALA A 80 -12.16 2.75 12.63
CA ALA A 80 -12.67 3.95 13.29
C ALA A 80 -12.53 5.20 12.40
N ILE A 81 -11.42 5.31 11.67
CA ILE A 81 -11.16 6.40 10.73
C ILE A 81 -12.15 6.36 9.56
N TYR A 82 -12.37 5.18 8.96
CA TYR A 82 -13.29 5.02 7.83
C TYR A 82 -14.70 5.46 8.20
N ASN A 83 -15.19 5.02 9.36
CA ASN A 83 -16.51 5.41 9.85
C ASN A 83 -16.56 6.91 10.17
N LYS A 84 -15.55 7.45 10.86
CA LYS A 84 -15.51 8.86 11.27
C LYS A 84 -15.58 9.81 10.07
N TYR A 85 -14.91 9.48 8.98
CA TYR A 85 -14.84 10.34 7.78
C TYR A 85 -15.72 9.84 6.63
N SER A 86 -16.58 8.84 6.88
CA SER A 86 -17.45 8.24 5.84
C SER A 86 -16.67 7.81 4.59
N LEU A 87 -15.49 7.21 4.79
CA LEU A 87 -14.68 6.71 3.68
C LEU A 87 -15.26 5.38 3.20
N PRO A 88 -15.43 5.19 1.87
CA PRO A 88 -15.85 3.92 1.31
C PRO A 88 -14.87 2.81 1.69
N PHE A 89 -15.38 1.75 2.33
CA PHE A 89 -14.62 0.59 2.72
C PHE A 89 -15.53 -0.63 2.72
N GLU A 90 -15.00 -1.76 2.26
CA GLU A 90 -15.70 -3.04 2.25
C GLU A 90 -14.80 -4.15 2.75
N GLU A 91 -15.32 -4.98 3.66
CA GLU A 91 -14.63 -6.19 4.08
C GLU A 91 -14.83 -7.27 3.02
N ARG A 92 -13.74 -7.66 2.38
CA ARG A 92 -13.71 -8.63 1.28
C ARG A 92 -12.80 -9.79 1.67
N GLY A 93 -13.24 -11.01 1.33
CA GLY A 93 -12.41 -12.21 1.47
C GLY A 93 -11.30 -12.24 0.41
N ALA A 94 -10.33 -13.12 0.62
CA ALA A 94 -9.24 -13.35 -0.32
C ALA A 94 -9.09 -14.86 -0.62
N LEU A 95 -8.97 -15.21 -1.90
CA LEU A 95 -8.70 -16.55 -2.38
C LEU A 95 -7.24 -16.65 -2.81
N LEU A 96 -6.49 -17.51 -2.12
CA LEU A 96 -5.10 -17.80 -2.43
C LEU A 96 -5.01 -18.96 -3.42
N VAL A 97 -4.45 -18.72 -4.60
CA VAL A 97 -4.40 -19.71 -5.69
C VAL A 97 -2.96 -20.11 -6.01
N ALA A 98 -2.70 -21.41 -6.06
CA ALA A 98 -1.44 -21.94 -6.55
C ALA A 98 -1.57 -22.24 -8.06
N TRP A 99 -0.88 -21.46 -8.89
CA TRP A 99 -0.88 -21.62 -10.36
C TRP A 99 0.12 -22.67 -10.85
N ASN A 100 1.10 -23.03 -10.03
CA ASN A 100 2.14 -24.00 -10.39
C ASN A 100 2.53 -24.91 -9.22
N GLN A 101 3.28 -25.96 -9.53
CA GLN A 101 3.74 -26.97 -8.57
C GLN A 101 4.66 -26.40 -7.46
N GLU A 102 5.36 -25.30 -7.73
CA GLU A 102 6.15 -24.63 -6.69
C GLU A 102 5.27 -23.97 -5.63
N GLN A 103 4.19 -23.32 -6.05
CA GLN A 103 3.20 -22.69 -5.16
C GLN A 103 2.38 -23.71 -4.36
N LEU A 104 2.28 -24.95 -4.84
CA LEU A 104 1.65 -26.06 -4.10
C LEU A 104 2.48 -26.56 -2.92
N ARG A 105 3.71 -26.09 -2.72
CA ARG A 105 4.52 -26.46 -1.53
C ARG A 105 4.11 -25.60 -0.33
N TRP A 106 2.90 -25.86 0.18
CA TRP A 106 2.21 -25.14 1.26
C TRP A 106 2.97 -25.15 2.60
N GLU A 107 3.78 -26.18 2.88
CA GLU A 107 4.51 -26.34 4.16
C GLU A 107 5.48 -25.19 4.49
N ARG A 108 5.88 -24.40 3.48
CA ARG A 108 6.76 -23.24 3.65
C ARG A 108 6.02 -22.01 4.20
N TRP A 109 4.69 -21.99 4.04
CA TRP A 109 3.84 -20.88 4.47
C TRP A 109 3.19 -21.26 5.79
N GLN A 110 3.68 -20.71 6.89
CA GLN A 110 3.05 -20.85 8.20
C GLN A 110 1.72 -20.06 8.24
N PHE A 111 0.70 -20.53 7.51
CA PHE A 111 -0.68 -20.14 7.75
C PHE A 111 -1.10 -20.72 9.09
N ARG A 112 -0.69 -20.07 10.18
CA ARG A 112 -1.33 -20.30 11.47
C ARG A 112 -2.71 -19.68 11.33
N GLU A 113 -3.75 -20.49 11.48
CA GLU A 113 -5.11 -19.99 11.69
C GLU A 113 -5.02 -18.78 12.63
N SER A 114 -5.50 -17.62 12.19
CA SER A 114 -5.56 -16.41 13.00
C SER A 114 -6.66 -16.57 14.05
N ARG A 115 -6.42 -17.46 15.02
CA ARG A 115 -7.09 -17.55 16.30
C ARG A 115 -6.02 -17.57 17.37
N LEU A 116 -5.65 -16.39 17.87
CA LEU A 116 -5.48 -16.16 19.31
C LEU A 116 -5.23 -14.68 19.58
N TRP A 117 -6.17 -14.11 20.34
CA TRP A 117 -6.08 -12.82 21.01
C TRP A 117 -4.90 -12.78 21.98
N THR A 118 -4.17 -11.66 21.98
CA THR A 118 -3.64 -11.07 23.21
C THR A 118 -3.73 -9.54 23.10
N HIS A 119 -4.53 -8.95 23.99
CA HIS A 119 -4.40 -7.55 24.39
C HIS A 119 -2.99 -7.34 24.94
N GLY A 120 -2.31 -6.29 24.48
CA GLY A 120 -0.96 -5.97 24.96
C GLY A 120 -0.47 -4.65 24.41
N SER A 121 -0.90 -3.57 25.03
CA SER A 121 -0.39 -2.20 24.85
C SER A 121 1.14 -2.15 25.05
N HIS A 122 1.92 -2.09 23.97
CA HIS A 122 3.34 -1.75 24.02
C HIS A 122 3.73 -0.85 22.85
N LEU A 123 3.15 0.34 22.81
CA LEU A 123 3.53 1.45 21.90
C LEU A 123 4.78 2.22 22.40
N SER A 124 5.63 1.59 23.21
CA SER A 124 6.71 2.26 23.94
C SER A 124 8.07 1.57 23.84
N ARG A 125 8.47 1.08 22.65
CA ARG A 125 9.92 0.91 22.35
C ARG A 125 10.22 0.67 20.86
N TRP A 126 9.95 1.65 20.01
CA TRP A 126 10.58 1.67 18.68
C TRP A 126 12.06 2.06 18.87
N LEU A 127 12.91 1.06 19.12
CA LEU A 127 14.36 1.25 19.19
C LEU A 127 14.88 1.54 17.78
N THR A 128 15.08 2.83 17.48
CA THR A 128 15.89 3.29 16.35
C THR A 128 17.26 2.64 16.46
N ARG A 129 17.67 1.86 15.45
CA ARG A 129 19.05 1.36 15.38
C ARG A 129 19.97 2.57 15.12
N PRO A 130 20.87 2.94 16.05
CA PRO A 130 21.82 4.02 15.82
C PRO A 130 22.79 3.60 14.70
N GLY A 131 23.02 4.47 13.72
CA GLY A 131 24.07 4.27 12.70
C GLY A 131 23.63 3.63 11.38
N GLY A 132 22.34 3.57 11.05
CA GLY A 132 21.89 3.10 9.73
C GLY A 132 22.30 4.07 8.61
N MET A 133 23.14 3.64 7.67
CA MET A 133 23.32 4.34 6.40
C MET A 133 21.97 4.56 5.72
N VAL A 134 21.75 5.74 5.11
CA VAL A 134 20.60 6.00 4.23
C VAL A 134 20.61 4.94 3.13
N GLN A 135 19.66 4.01 3.18
CA GLN A 135 19.58 2.97 2.17
C GLN A 135 19.16 3.56 0.83
N ARG A 136 19.68 2.98 -0.25
CA ARG A 136 19.31 3.40 -1.60
C ARG A 136 17.87 2.99 -1.89
N ILE A 137 16.97 3.98 -1.89
CA ILE A 137 15.60 3.83 -2.37
C ILE A 137 15.64 3.68 -3.89
N HIS A 138 14.95 2.69 -4.42
CA HIS A 138 14.76 2.50 -5.85
C HIS A 138 13.26 2.47 -6.19
N PRO A 139 12.82 3.15 -7.25
CA PRO A 139 11.43 3.09 -7.69
C PRO A 139 11.08 1.70 -8.22
N ARG A 140 10.03 1.11 -7.64
CA ARG A 140 9.39 -0.09 -8.18
C ARG A 140 8.01 0.25 -8.71
N LYS A 141 7.86 0.20 -10.03
CA LYS A 141 6.62 0.49 -10.73
C LYS A 141 5.65 -0.67 -10.61
N GLY A 142 4.39 -0.34 -10.35
CA GLY A 142 3.27 -1.25 -10.48
C GLY A 142 2.20 -0.64 -11.36
N GLN A 143 1.83 -1.36 -12.41
CA GLN A 143 0.78 -0.95 -13.34
C GLN A 143 -0.50 -1.74 -13.09
N PHE A 144 -1.64 -1.14 -13.44
CA PHE A 144 -2.98 -1.68 -13.23
C PHE A 144 -3.86 -1.46 -14.46
N ALA A 145 -4.78 -2.39 -14.69
CA ALA A 145 -5.90 -2.23 -15.61
C ALA A 145 -7.22 -2.34 -14.83
N VAL A 146 -8.19 -1.50 -15.18
CA VAL A 146 -9.47 -1.37 -14.48
C VAL A 146 -10.59 -1.69 -15.45
N PHE A 147 -11.32 -2.77 -15.19
CA PHE A 147 -12.52 -3.17 -15.91
C PHE A 147 -13.72 -2.35 -15.42
N ASP A 148 -14.69 -2.14 -16.32
CA ASP A 148 -15.91 -1.39 -16.06
C ASP A 148 -16.73 -1.94 -14.87
N GLN A 149 -17.55 -1.07 -14.26
CA GLN A 149 -18.39 -1.45 -13.12
C GLN A 149 -19.48 -2.46 -13.49
N SER A 150 -19.84 -2.60 -14.78
CA SER A 150 -20.72 -3.67 -15.23
C SER A 150 -20.18 -5.07 -14.93
N ALA A 151 -18.87 -5.23 -14.72
CA ALA A 151 -18.25 -6.49 -14.32
C ALA A 151 -18.38 -6.80 -12.82
N ALA A 152 -18.93 -5.90 -11.99
CA ALA A 152 -18.91 -5.98 -10.52
C ALA A 152 -19.43 -7.32 -9.97
N SER A 153 -20.44 -7.92 -10.62
CA SER A 153 -21.05 -9.16 -10.15
C SER A 153 -20.17 -10.40 -10.34
N LEU A 154 -19.14 -10.33 -11.19
CA LEU A 154 -18.30 -11.50 -11.50
C LEU A 154 -17.34 -11.87 -10.37
N LEU A 155 -16.99 -10.92 -9.50
CA LEU A 155 -15.99 -11.15 -8.47
C LEU A 155 -16.33 -10.47 -7.15
N GLN A 156 -16.53 -11.28 -6.11
CA GLN A 156 -16.80 -10.77 -4.76
C GLN A 156 -15.59 -10.77 -3.84
N SER A 157 -14.52 -11.49 -4.17
CA SER A 157 -13.33 -11.69 -3.33
C SER A 157 -12.06 -11.35 -4.10
N ILE A 158 -10.99 -11.00 -3.39
CA ILE A 158 -9.68 -10.78 -3.98
C ILE A 158 -9.10 -12.14 -4.40
N ILE A 159 -8.61 -12.27 -5.62
CA ILE A 159 -7.83 -13.42 -6.08
C ILE A 159 -6.37 -13.02 -6.11
N LEU A 160 -5.53 -13.81 -5.45
CA LEU A 160 -4.10 -13.60 -5.37
C LEU A 160 -3.36 -14.92 -5.48
N PRO A 161 -2.18 -14.95 -6.14
CA PRO A 161 -1.35 -16.13 -6.15
C PRO A 161 -0.76 -16.39 -4.76
N VAL A 162 -0.44 -17.66 -4.46
CA VAL A 162 0.48 -17.97 -3.36
C VAL A 162 1.77 -17.15 -3.58
N PRO A 163 2.18 -16.31 -2.60
CA PRO A 163 3.34 -15.44 -2.76
C PRO A 163 4.59 -16.23 -3.13
N SER A 164 5.53 -15.56 -3.79
CA SER A 164 6.89 -16.04 -3.96
C SER A 164 7.83 -15.26 -3.04
N GLU A 165 9.10 -15.66 -2.92
CA GLU A 165 10.09 -14.87 -2.18
C GLU A 165 10.23 -13.43 -2.69
N ARG A 166 9.97 -13.22 -3.99
CA ARG A 166 10.18 -11.96 -4.71
C ARG A 166 8.95 -11.06 -4.74
N THR A 167 7.74 -11.60 -4.88
CA THR A 167 6.52 -10.82 -5.07
C THR A 167 5.26 -11.57 -4.61
N LYS A 168 4.25 -10.80 -4.17
CA LYS A 168 2.87 -11.27 -3.96
C LYS A 168 2.17 -11.66 -5.27
N GLY A 169 2.78 -11.35 -6.42
CA GLY A 169 2.24 -11.59 -7.75
C GLY A 169 1.18 -10.55 -8.16
N VAL A 170 0.56 -10.79 -9.31
CA VAL A 170 -0.55 -9.98 -9.84
C VAL A 170 -1.85 -10.45 -9.21
N LEU A 171 -2.66 -9.51 -8.73
CA LEU A 171 -3.97 -9.78 -8.14
C LEU A 171 -5.08 -9.47 -9.15
N VAL A 172 -6.24 -10.09 -8.96
CA VAL A 172 -7.51 -9.68 -9.57
C VAL A 172 -8.49 -9.40 -8.43
N PHE A 173 -9.01 -8.18 -8.31
CA PHE A 173 -9.77 -7.77 -7.14
C PHE A 173 -10.89 -6.78 -7.45
N PRO A 174 -12.03 -6.84 -6.71
CA PRO A 174 -13.04 -5.81 -6.78
C PRO A 174 -12.57 -4.53 -6.05
N SER A 175 -12.84 -3.37 -6.62
CA SER A 175 -12.71 -2.08 -5.94
C SER A 175 -13.99 -1.75 -5.17
N VAL A 176 -13.88 -0.85 -4.19
CA VAL A 176 -15.04 -0.30 -3.45
C VAL A 176 -15.98 0.54 -4.33
N TYR A 177 -15.59 0.80 -5.59
CA TYR A 177 -16.39 1.53 -6.57
C TYR A 177 -17.04 0.61 -7.61
N GLY A 178 -16.98 -0.71 -7.40
CA GLY A 178 -17.64 -1.70 -8.28
C GLY A 178 -16.81 -2.10 -9.51
N ASN A 179 -15.60 -1.57 -9.71
CA ASN A 179 -14.72 -2.03 -10.78
C ASN A 179 -14.06 -3.36 -10.41
N ILE A 180 -13.65 -4.14 -11.41
CA ILE A 180 -12.65 -5.20 -11.22
C ILE A 180 -11.30 -4.68 -11.68
N VAL A 181 -10.27 -4.85 -10.86
CA VAL A 181 -8.92 -4.35 -11.11
C VAL A 181 -7.95 -5.52 -11.18
N VAL A 182 -7.04 -5.48 -12.14
CA VAL A 182 -5.91 -6.41 -12.24
C VAL A 182 -4.60 -5.67 -12.08
N GLY A 183 -3.72 -6.22 -11.25
CA GLY A 183 -2.43 -5.64 -10.91
C GLY A 183 -2.05 -5.88 -9.44
N PRO A 184 -0.98 -5.24 -8.94
CA PRO A 184 0.01 -4.51 -9.72
C PRO A 184 1.05 -5.42 -10.37
N THR A 185 1.77 -4.88 -11.37
CA THR A 185 3.10 -5.40 -11.72
C THR A 185 4.18 -5.02 -10.68
N ALA A 186 5.37 -5.59 -10.86
CA ALA A 186 6.56 -5.29 -10.07
C ALA A 186 7.77 -5.11 -11.01
N GLU A 187 7.91 -3.91 -11.57
CA GLU A 187 8.98 -3.54 -12.49
C GLU A 187 9.96 -2.60 -11.80
N ASP A 188 11.22 -3.00 -11.64
CA ASP A 188 12.26 -2.11 -11.12
C ASP A 188 12.69 -1.10 -12.20
N GLN A 189 12.81 0.18 -11.83
CA GLN A 189 13.26 1.23 -12.73
C GLN A 189 14.19 2.24 -12.05
N THR A 190 14.93 3.01 -12.84
CA THR A 190 15.84 4.06 -12.33
C THR A 190 15.17 5.43 -12.19
N ALA A 191 14.16 5.72 -13.01
CA ALA A 191 13.47 7.00 -13.02
C ALA A 191 12.55 7.15 -11.79
N ARG A 192 12.74 8.21 -11.01
CA ARG A 192 11.98 8.47 -9.77
C ARG A 192 10.56 8.99 -10.01
N GLU A 193 10.35 9.73 -11.09
CA GLU A 193 9.14 10.53 -11.31
C GLU A 193 8.37 10.14 -12.57
N ASN A 194 8.72 9.00 -13.20
CA ASN A 194 8.08 8.55 -14.42
C ASN A 194 7.23 7.28 -14.20
N PRO A 195 5.95 7.41 -13.80
CA PRO A 195 5.01 6.30 -13.70
C PRO A 195 4.33 6.01 -15.05
N GLN A 196 5.04 6.09 -16.17
CA GLN A 196 4.42 5.84 -17.48
C GLN A 196 3.85 4.41 -17.57
N VAL A 197 2.59 4.34 -17.99
CA VAL A 197 1.92 3.08 -18.32
C VAL A 197 2.44 2.56 -19.65
N HIS A 198 2.76 1.28 -19.71
CA HIS A 198 3.22 0.61 -20.92
C HIS A 198 2.13 -0.33 -21.45
N GLN A 199 1.65 -0.09 -22.67
CA GLN A 199 0.51 -0.82 -23.26
C GLN A 199 0.73 -2.34 -23.28
N LYS A 200 1.92 -2.80 -23.69
CA LYS A 200 2.26 -4.23 -23.70
C LYS A 200 2.03 -4.89 -22.34
N VAL A 201 2.40 -4.22 -21.26
CA VAL A 201 2.22 -4.73 -19.89
C VAL A 201 0.75 -4.72 -19.49
N ILE A 202 -0.02 -3.73 -19.94
CA ILE A 202 -1.48 -3.73 -19.77
C ILE A 202 -2.11 -4.93 -20.49
N ASP A 203 -1.69 -5.22 -21.71
CA ASP A 203 -2.20 -6.36 -22.48
C ASP A 203 -1.89 -7.70 -21.76
N GLU A 204 -0.72 -7.83 -21.15
CA GLU A 204 -0.34 -8.97 -20.31
C GLU A 204 -1.21 -9.09 -19.05
N LEU A 205 -1.52 -7.96 -18.38
CA LEU A 205 -2.43 -7.93 -17.23
C LEU A 205 -3.86 -8.33 -17.63
N ILE A 206 -4.35 -7.83 -18.76
CA ILE A 206 -5.68 -8.17 -19.30
C ILE A 206 -5.73 -9.66 -19.64
N ALA A 207 -4.71 -10.20 -20.31
CA ALA A 207 -4.62 -11.62 -20.61
C ALA A 207 -4.62 -12.47 -19.33
N PHE A 208 -3.90 -12.04 -18.29
CA PHE A 208 -3.94 -12.70 -16.99
C PHE A 208 -5.33 -12.63 -16.34
N ALA A 209 -6.00 -11.47 -16.40
CA ALA A 209 -7.35 -11.31 -15.86
C ALA A 209 -8.34 -12.26 -16.57
N HIS A 210 -8.28 -12.37 -17.89
CA HIS A 210 -9.11 -13.31 -18.66
C HIS A 210 -8.77 -14.78 -18.36
N PHE A 211 -7.50 -15.08 -18.05
CA PHE A 211 -7.14 -16.43 -17.62
C PHE A 211 -7.74 -16.77 -16.24
N VAL A 212 -7.74 -15.81 -15.31
CA VAL A 212 -8.27 -15.98 -13.95
C VAL A 212 -9.80 -15.99 -13.92
N LEU A 213 -10.43 -15.13 -14.72
CA LEU A 213 -11.88 -14.93 -14.77
C LEU A 213 -12.29 -14.71 -16.24
N PRO A 214 -12.52 -15.79 -17.01
CA PRO A 214 -12.77 -15.73 -18.46
C PRO A 214 -13.92 -14.82 -18.89
N GLU A 215 -14.96 -14.72 -18.06
CA GLU A 215 -16.11 -13.85 -18.29
C GLU A 215 -15.74 -12.36 -18.38
N LEU A 216 -14.60 -11.94 -17.82
CA LEU A 216 -14.11 -10.55 -17.96
C LEU A 216 -13.86 -10.13 -19.42
N ALA A 217 -13.67 -11.08 -20.33
CA ALA A 217 -13.47 -10.79 -21.75
C ALA A 217 -14.65 -10.05 -22.40
N GLU A 218 -15.84 -10.11 -21.80
CA GLU A 218 -17.04 -9.39 -22.26
C GLU A 218 -17.11 -7.94 -21.78
N TYR A 219 -16.17 -7.51 -20.92
CA TYR A 219 -16.22 -6.22 -20.24
C TYR A 219 -15.04 -5.33 -20.64
N PRO A 220 -15.27 -4.03 -20.92
CA PRO A 220 -14.20 -3.15 -21.35
C PRO A 220 -13.29 -2.73 -20.19
N VAL A 221 -12.03 -2.48 -20.51
CA VAL A 221 -11.10 -1.75 -19.64
C VAL A 221 -11.36 -0.26 -19.79
N VAL A 222 -11.72 0.40 -18.70
CA VAL A 222 -12.12 1.83 -18.66
C VAL A 222 -11.01 2.75 -18.18
N ALA A 223 -10.00 2.20 -17.50
CA ALA A 223 -8.84 2.98 -17.06
C ALA A 223 -7.60 2.10 -16.90
N THR A 224 -6.45 2.75 -16.98
CA THR A 224 -5.14 2.17 -16.65
C THR A 224 -4.35 3.18 -15.86
N TYR A 225 -3.58 2.74 -14.87
CA TYR A 225 -2.73 3.63 -14.09
C TYR A 225 -1.48 2.89 -13.61
N ALA A 226 -0.49 3.65 -13.16
CA ALA A 226 0.70 3.11 -12.53
C ALA A 226 1.14 3.97 -11.35
N GLY A 227 1.79 3.32 -10.39
CA GLY A 227 2.41 3.96 -9.24
C GLY A 227 3.85 3.53 -9.07
N LEU A 228 4.67 4.40 -8.48
CA LEU A 228 6.06 4.10 -8.13
C LEU A 228 6.18 3.92 -6.62
N ARG A 229 6.54 2.71 -6.20
CA ARG A 229 6.79 2.39 -4.79
C ARG A 229 8.22 2.79 -4.45
N PRO A 230 8.46 3.49 -3.33
CA PRO A 230 9.80 3.75 -2.82
C PRO A 230 10.36 2.49 -2.17
N ALA A 231 10.85 1.54 -2.97
CA ALA A 231 11.33 0.25 -2.49
C ALA A 231 12.76 0.33 -1.93
N THR A 232 13.04 -0.52 -0.95
CA THR A 232 14.35 -0.70 -0.32
C THR A 232 14.82 -2.15 -0.46
N GLN A 233 16.10 -2.41 -0.19
CA GLN A 233 16.64 -3.77 -0.22
C GLN A 233 16.14 -4.64 0.94
N MET A 234 15.66 -4.01 2.02
CA MET A 234 15.06 -4.65 3.18
C MET A 234 13.54 -4.42 3.19
N LYS A 235 12.78 -5.36 3.77
CA LYS A 235 11.30 -5.34 3.78
C LYS A 235 10.69 -4.55 4.95
N ASP A 236 11.42 -4.32 6.06
CA ASP A 236 10.86 -3.70 7.27
C ASP A 236 11.04 -2.17 7.31
N TYR A 237 10.31 -1.49 8.19
CA TYR A 237 10.43 -0.05 8.38
C TYR A 237 11.79 0.34 9.00
N HIS A 238 12.31 1.50 8.60
CA HIS A 238 13.59 2.02 9.05
C HIS A 238 13.46 3.45 9.57
N PHE A 239 13.94 3.66 10.80
CA PHE A 239 13.95 4.95 11.46
C PHE A 239 15.39 5.32 11.80
N ILE A 240 15.83 6.47 11.33
CA ILE A 240 17.13 7.05 11.67
C ILE A 240 16.86 8.23 12.59
N LEU A 241 17.39 8.16 13.81
CA LEU A 241 17.39 9.27 14.75
C LEU A 241 18.72 10.00 14.62
N ASP A 242 18.69 11.20 14.05
CA ASP A 242 19.81 12.12 14.21
C ASP A 242 19.69 12.77 15.59
N LYS A 243 20.68 12.52 16.45
CA LYS A 243 20.70 13.08 17.82
C LYS A 243 21.44 14.41 17.89
N ASN A 244 22.05 14.85 16.78
CA ASN A 244 22.83 16.07 16.70
C ASN A 244 22.02 17.26 16.16
N ARG A 245 20.72 17.06 15.91
CA ARG A 245 19.72 18.06 15.51
C ARG A 245 18.44 17.79 16.29
#